data_AF-A0A357N7E3-F1
#
_entry.id   AF-A0A357N7E3-F1
#
_cell.length_a   1.000
_cell.length_b   1.000
_cell.length_c   1.000
_cell.angle_alpha   90.00
_cell.angle_beta   90.00
_cell.angle_gamma   90.00
#
_symmetry.space_group_name_H-M   'P 1'
#
loop_
_entity.id
_entity.type
_entity.pdbx_description
1 polymer ?
#
loop_
_entity_poly.entity_id
_entity_poly.type
_entity_poly.pdbx_seq_one_letter_code
_entity_poly.pdbx_strand_id
1 'polypeptide(L)'
;MTRAQLAVWRECVANMPWLNAAHRILLRQVCILAAKMEAGEELSVSATHALSAMLSKLGATPADESKVNHSSGDDDDGDEFFGGAGGSHLN
;
A
#
# COMPACT_ATOMS: atom_id res chain seq x y z
N MET A 1 17.81 -11.51 1.07
CA MET A 1 16.91 -11.24 2.20
C MET A 1 17.23 -12.23 3.29
N THR A 2 17.18 -11.83 4.55
CA THR A 2 17.34 -12.74 5.70
C THR A 2 16.13 -13.65 5.85
N ARG A 3 16.21 -14.68 6.71
CA ARG A 3 15.07 -15.58 6.98
C ARG A 3 13.85 -14.83 7.53
N ALA A 4 14.06 -13.86 8.42
CA ALA A 4 12.98 -13.02 8.96
C ALA A 4 12.33 -12.17 7.85
N GLN A 5 13.13 -11.52 7.00
CA GLN A 5 12.63 -10.75 5.85
C GLN A 5 11.85 -11.62 4.85
N LEU A 6 12.28 -12.87 4.64
CA LEU A 6 11.56 -13.82 3.78
C LEU A 6 10.24 -14.28 4.37
N ALA A 7 10.13 -14.39 5.70
CA ALA A 7 8.86 -14.70 6.36
C ALA A 7 7.84 -13.57 6.11
N VAL A 8 8.24 -12.32 6.33
CA VAL A 8 7.42 -11.14 6.02
C VAL A 8 7.06 -11.11 4.53
N TRP A 9 8.00 -11.38 3.63
CA TRP A 9 7.71 -11.41 2.19
C TRP A 9 6.61 -12.40 1.83
N ARG A 10 6.65 -13.61 2.40
CA ARG A 10 5.63 -14.64 2.14
C ARG A 10 4.26 -14.19 2.62
N GLU A 11 4.18 -13.60 3.79
CA GLU A 11 2.95 -13.05 4.34
C GLU A 11 2.42 -11.90 3.48
N CYS A 12 3.28 -10.94 3.11
CA CYS A 12 2.92 -9.84 2.22
C CYS A 12 2.36 -10.33 0.88
N VAL A 13 3.00 -11.31 0.23
CA VAL A 13 2.53 -11.85 -1.06
C VAL A 13 1.22 -12.63 -0.90
N ALA A 14 1.03 -13.33 0.23
CA ALA A 14 -0.22 -14.02 0.51
C ALA A 14 -1.38 -13.03 0.74
N ASN A 15 -1.12 -11.91 1.43
CA ASN A 15 -2.13 -10.91 1.78
C ASN A 15 -2.39 -9.89 0.66
N MET A 16 -1.46 -9.74 -0.29
CA MET A 16 -1.57 -8.78 -1.40
C MET A 16 -1.43 -9.49 -2.75
N PRO A 17 -2.44 -10.27 -3.20
CA PRO A 17 -2.37 -11.05 -4.43
C PRO A 17 -2.22 -10.21 -5.71
N TRP A 18 -2.50 -8.90 -5.65
CA TRP A 18 -2.32 -7.97 -6.77
C TRP A 18 -0.85 -7.55 -7.01
N LEU A 19 0.09 -7.97 -6.16
CA LEU A 19 1.48 -7.59 -6.32
C LEU A 19 2.09 -8.17 -7.61
N ASN A 20 2.83 -7.34 -8.33
CA ASN A 20 3.57 -7.74 -9.53
C ASN A 20 5.04 -7.28 -9.45
N ALA A 21 5.81 -7.57 -10.51
CA ALA A 21 7.24 -7.29 -10.55
C ALA A 21 7.61 -5.81 -10.37
N ALA A 22 6.72 -4.86 -10.69
CA ALA A 22 6.97 -3.44 -10.51
C ALA A 22 7.07 -3.06 -9.01
N HIS A 23 6.36 -3.75 -8.13
CA HIS A 23 6.33 -3.47 -6.70
C HIS A 23 7.56 -3.98 -5.94
N ARG A 24 8.43 -4.78 -6.59
CA ARG A 24 9.51 -5.53 -5.92
C ARG A 24 10.44 -4.69 -5.05
N ILE A 25 10.69 -3.43 -5.44
CA ILE A 25 11.59 -2.53 -4.68
C ILE A 25 10.92 -2.03 -3.41
N LEU A 26 9.66 -1.58 -3.49
CA LEU A 26 8.88 -1.17 -2.31
C LEU A 26 8.67 -2.34 -1.36
N LEU A 27 8.26 -3.50 -1.90
CA LEU A 27 8.06 -4.72 -1.10
C LEU A 27 9.33 -5.14 -0.34
N ARG A 28 10.50 -5.03 -0.98
CA ARG A 28 11.77 -5.35 -0.32
C ARG A 28 12.07 -4.43 0.86
N GLN A 29 11.75 -3.14 0.76
CA GLN A 29 11.93 -2.18 1.86
C GLN A 29 10.95 -2.46 3.01
N VAL A 30 9.68 -2.76 2.69
CA VAL A 30 8.69 -3.20 3.69
C VAL A 30 9.19 -4.43 4.45
N CYS A 31 9.70 -5.45 3.75
CA CYS A 31 10.23 -6.66 4.38
C CYS A 31 11.40 -6.38 5.33
N ILE A 32 12.26 -5.40 5.00
CA ILE A 32 13.39 -5.01 5.87
C ILE A 32 12.87 -4.37 7.15
N LEU A 33 11.98 -3.37 7.05
CA LEU A 33 11.52 -2.61 8.21
C LEU A 33 10.57 -3.40 9.10
N ALA A 34 9.63 -4.14 8.50
CA ALA A 34 8.72 -4.99 9.26
C ALA A 34 9.46 -6.12 9.99
N ALA A 35 10.46 -6.76 9.37
CA ALA A 35 11.23 -7.80 10.05
C ALA A 35 12.01 -7.27 11.27
N LYS A 36 12.47 -6.01 11.23
CA LYS A 36 13.10 -5.35 12.40
C LYS A 36 12.07 -5.13 13.50
N MET A 37 10.89 -4.64 13.14
CA MET A 37 9.78 -4.42 14.07
C MET A 37 9.34 -5.73 14.76
N GLU A 38 9.19 -6.82 14.00
CA GLU A 38 8.87 -8.15 14.52
C GLU A 38 9.97 -8.73 15.43
N ALA A 39 11.23 -8.34 15.19
CA ALA A 39 12.35 -8.71 16.04
C ALA A 39 12.42 -7.87 17.35
N GLY A 40 11.48 -6.95 17.56
CA GLY A 40 11.48 -6.02 18.69
C GLY A 40 12.56 -4.93 18.59
N GLU A 41 13.16 -4.75 17.41
CA GLU A 41 14.12 -3.66 17.19
C GLU A 41 13.37 -2.32 17.06
N GLU A 42 13.93 -1.29 17.67
CA GLU A 42 13.37 0.05 17.58
C GLU A 42 13.52 0.62 16.16
N LEU A 43 12.41 1.07 15.59
CA LEU A 43 12.40 1.84 14.34
C LEU A 43 12.41 3.33 14.67
N SER A 44 13.25 4.09 13.95
CA SER A 44 13.17 5.55 14.03
C SER A 44 11.81 6.03 13.53
N VAL A 45 11.37 7.20 14.00
CA VAL A 45 10.14 7.85 13.53
C VAL A 45 10.12 7.97 12.00
N SER A 46 11.25 8.34 11.39
CA SER A 46 11.39 8.41 9.93
C SER A 46 11.23 7.06 9.23
N ALA A 47 11.73 5.97 9.82
CA ALA A 47 11.56 4.62 9.29
C ALA A 47 10.11 4.14 9.41
N THR A 48 9.43 4.45 10.52
CA THR A 48 8.01 4.14 10.71
C THR A 48 7.13 4.91 9.72
N HIS A 49 7.39 6.19 9.49
CA HIS A 49 6.71 6.96 8.46
C HIS A 49 6.98 6.43 7.05
N ALA A 50 8.22 6.05 6.74
CA ALA A 50 8.55 5.45 5.45
C ALA A 50 7.82 4.12 5.24
N LEU A 51 7.74 3.27 6.27
CA LEU A 51 7.00 2.02 6.24
C LEU A 51 5.51 2.26 5.94
N SER A 52 4.87 3.16 6.69
CA SER A 52 3.47 3.56 6.47
C SER A 52 3.23 4.04 5.04
N ALA A 53 4.08 4.94 4.52
CA ALA A 53 3.96 5.46 3.17
C ALA A 53 4.17 4.40 2.08
N MET A 54 5.03 3.40 2.30
CA MET A 54 5.20 2.29 1.36
C MET A 54 4.01 1.34 1.38
N LEU A 55 3.43 1.07 2.55
CA LEU A 55 2.23 0.24 2.67
C LEU A 55 1.04 0.87 1.95
N SER A 56 0.82 2.19 2.09
CA SER A 56 -0.21 2.89 1.30
C SER A 56 0.02 2.78 -0.22
N LYS A 57 1.28 2.92 -0.68
CA LYS A 57 1.60 2.78 -2.12
C LYS A 57 1.42 1.35 -2.64
N LEU A 58 1.48 0.35 -1.75
CA LEU A 58 1.24 -1.06 -2.09
C LEU A 58 -0.25 -1.43 -2.01
N GLY A 59 -1.13 -0.53 -1.59
CA GLY A 59 -2.55 -0.84 -1.34
C GLY A 59 -2.76 -1.69 -0.10
N ALA A 60 -1.85 -1.65 0.87
CA ALA A 60 -1.81 -2.54 2.03
C ALA A 60 -2.41 -1.93 3.31
N THR A 61 -3.10 -0.79 3.21
CA THR A 61 -3.73 -0.16 4.37
C THR A 61 -5.23 -0.49 4.46
N PRO A 62 -5.86 -0.43 5.65
CA PRO A 62 -7.30 -0.74 5.78
C PRO A 62 -8.22 0.13 4.89
N ALA A 63 -7.79 1.36 4.56
CA ALA A 63 -8.52 2.23 3.63
C ALA A 63 -8.35 1.81 2.15
N ASP A 64 -7.30 1.05 1.84
CA ASP A 64 -7.10 0.44 0.52
C ASP A 64 -7.89 -0.87 0.42
N GLU A 65 -8.02 -1.64 1.50
CA GLU A 65 -8.83 -2.88 1.55
C GLU A 65 -10.29 -2.63 1.15
N SER A 66 -10.87 -1.48 1.52
CA SER A 66 -12.21 -1.06 1.08
C SER A 66 -12.31 -0.62 -0.39
N LYS A 67 -11.18 -0.47 -1.09
CA LYS A 67 -11.09 -0.09 -2.52
C LYS A 67 -10.57 -1.21 -3.40
N VAL A 68 -10.08 -2.31 -2.81
CA VAL A 68 -9.80 -3.54 -3.55
C VAL A 68 -11.15 -4.08 -3.99
N ASN A 69 -11.44 -3.95 -5.28
CA ASN A 69 -12.66 -4.47 -5.85
C ASN A 69 -12.67 -6.00 -5.67
N HIS A 70 -13.45 -6.50 -4.71
CA HIS A 70 -13.79 -7.92 -4.61
C HIS A 70 -14.82 -8.33 -5.69
N SER A 71 -15.00 -7.53 -6.76
CA SER A 71 -15.92 -7.80 -7.86
C SER A 71 -15.68 -9.18 -8.46
N SER A 72 -16.47 -10.13 -7.99
CA SER A 72 -17.02 -11.15 -8.87
C SER A 72 -18.11 -10.45 -9.68
N GLY A 73 -17.74 -9.86 -10.81
CA GLY A 73 -18.66 -9.22 -11.76
C GLY A 73 -18.78 -7.71 -11.60
N ASP A 74 -18.67 -7.04 -12.75
CA ASP A 74 -19.11 -5.67 -13.11
C ASP A 74 -19.18 -4.63 -11.99
N ASP A 75 -18.32 -3.61 -12.07
CA ASP A 75 -18.79 -2.34 -12.65
C ASP A 75 -17.59 -1.43 -12.92
N ASP A 76 -17.52 -1.03 -14.18
CA ASP A 76 -16.75 0.07 -14.73
C ASP A 76 -17.41 1.38 -14.26
N ASP A 77 -16.69 2.20 -13.50
CA ASP A 77 -16.97 3.63 -13.47
C ASP A 77 -15.69 4.39 -13.11
N GLY A 78 -15.09 4.94 -14.17
CA GLY A 78 -13.87 5.70 -14.16
C GLY A 78 -14.00 7.10 -13.56
N ASP A 79 -12.84 7.58 -13.11
CA ASP A 79 -12.38 8.96 -13.24
C ASP A 79 -13.37 10.11 -12.97
N GLU A 80 -13.58 10.42 -11.68
CA GLU A 80 -13.87 11.79 -11.24
C GLU A 80 -12.78 12.26 -10.25
N PHE A 81 -11.62 12.67 -10.77
CA PHE A 81 -10.58 13.32 -9.96
C PHE A 81 -10.28 14.77 -10.35
N PHE A 82 -10.58 15.25 -11.56
CA PHE A 82 -10.38 16.67 -11.89
C PHE A 82 -11.29 17.15 -13.04
N GLY A 83 -12.35 17.91 -12.73
CA GLY A 83 -13.28 18.40 -13.75
C GLY A 83 -14.21 19.54 -13.32
N GLY A 84 -13.64 20.70 -12.98
CA GLY A 84 -14.19 22.05 -13.27
C GLY A 84 -15.58 22.49 -12.75
N ALA A 85 -15.59 23.56 -11.95
CA ALA A 85 -16.61 24.62 -12.09
C ALA A 85 -16.07 25.96 -11.57
N GLY A 86 -15.43 26.73 -12.46
CA GLY A 86 -15.48 28.18 -12.37
C GLY A 86 -16.82 28.65 -12.94
N GLY A 87 -17.43 29.69 -12.35
CA GLY A 87 -18.58 30.37 -12.95
C GLY A 87 -19.56 31.00 -11.98
N SER A 88 -19.30 32.27 -11.63
CA SER A 88 -20.26 33.37 -11.45
C SER A 88 -21.74 33.09 -11.13
N HIS A 89 -22.21 33.64 -10.00
CA HIS A 89 -23.49 34.34 -10.01
C HIS A 89 -23.47 35.58 -9.12
N LEU A 90 -23.69 36.73 -9.76
CA LEU A 90 -24.04 38.01 -9.17
C LEU A 90 -25.46 37.93 -8.59
N ASN A 91 -25.66 38.53 -7.42
CA ASN A 91 -26.84 39.31 -7.08
C ASN A 91 -26.45 40.36 -6.04
#